data_AF-A0A857V965-F1
#
_entry.id   AF-A0A857V965-F1
#
_cell.length_a   1.000
_cell.length_b   1.000
_cell.length_c   1.000
_cell.angle_alpha   90.00
_cell.angle_beta   90.00
_cell.angle_gamma   90.00
#
_symmetry.space_group_name_H-M   'P 1'
#
loop_
_entity.id
_entity.type
_entity.pdbx_description
1 polymer ?
#
loop_
_entity_poly.entity_id
_entity_poly.type
_entity_poly.pdbx_seq_one_letter_code
_entity_poly.pdbx_strand_id
1 'polypeptide(L)'
;MSIETTPQAPHTTIIPPEEEATPESQSADIYKLCHNIDLQTRTYADNLRVVQSNLNILISVVSWTEQRVVARSIAKGAKQEFTSDRVGSDNAYDALCHYEHSDGPQDQLYNLVDAQMREILSGTSTDEERREKLHDLTNLLLDCKGRIQHTLDELSKKSHNDSENDPIEPYIDWDLAEAPAHVLQ
;
A
#
# COMPACT_ATOMS: atom_id res chain seq x y z
N MET A 1 -92.60 -2.65 -18.06
CA MET A 1 -91.41 -3.30 -17.45
C MET A 1 -90.29 -2.29 -17.48
N SER A 2 -89.88 -1.81 -16.30
CA SER A 2 -88.79 -0.86 -16.11
C SER A 2 -87.46 -1.58 -16.21
N ILE A 3 -86.49 -1.01 -16.94
CA ILE A 3 -85.12 -1.51 -16.95
C ILE A 3 -84.31 -0.59 -16.03
N GLU A 4 -83.99 -1.08 -14.85
CA GLU A 4 -83.03 -0.47 -13.92
C GLU A 4 -81.66 -0.39 -14.61
N THR A 5 -81.06 0.80 -14.62
CA THR A 5 -79.65 0.99 -15.01
C THR A 5 -78.86 1.37 -13.76
N THR A 6 -78.06 0.42 -13.28
CA THR A 6 -77.12 0.61 -12.17
C THR A 6 -76.01 1.58 -12.58
N PRO A 7 -75.61 2.56 -11.75
CA PRO A 7 -74.50 3.46 -12.09
C PRO A 7 -73.17 2.68 -12.04
N GLN A 8 -72.37 2.80 -13.10
CA GLN A 8 -71.02 2.25 -13.17
C GLN A 8 -70.11 3.06 -12.24
N ALA A 9 -69.43 2.39 -11.31
CA ALA A 9 -68.46 3.01 -10.41
C ALA A 9 -67.31 3.66 -11.21
N PRO A 10 -66.84 4.86 -10.84
CA PRO A 10 -65.74 5.51 -11.53
C PRO A 10 -64.46 4.69 -11.36
N HIS A 11 -63.90 4.24 -12.49
CA HIS A 11 -62.59 3.59 -12.53
C HIS A 11 -61.54 4.58 -12.04
N THR A 12 -61.03 4.40 -10.82
CA THR A 12 -59.90 5.18 -10.33
C THR A 12 -58.63 4.55 -10.91
N THR A 13 -58.08 5.17 -11.94
CA THR A 13 -56.73 4.84 -12.43
C THR A 13 -55.74 5.23 -11.33
N ILE A 14 -55.15 4.24 -10.66
CA ILE A 14 -53.99 4.45 -9.80
C ILE A 14 -52.81 4.68 -10.74
N ILE A 15 -52.42 5.95 -10.92
CA ILE A 15 -51.15 6.29 -11.55
C ILE A 15 -50.08 6.03 -10.48
N PRO A 16 -49.17 5.05 -10.66
CA PRO A 16 -48.03 4.94 -9.76
C PRO A 16 -47.25 6.25 -9.81
N PRO A 17 -46.78 6.79 -8.67
CA PRO A 17 -45.99 8.01 -8.71
C PRO A 17 -44.79 7.78 -9.62
N GLU A 18 -44.66 8.62 -10.65
CA GLU A 18 -43.40 8.78 -11.37
C GLU A 18 -42.41 9.39 -10.37
N GLU A 19 -41.66 8.52 -9.70
CA GLU A 19 -40.42 8.93 -9.07
C GLU A 19 -39.46 9.27 -10.22
N GLU A 20 -39.55 10.49 -10.73
CA GLU A 20 -38.52 11.07 -11.59
C GLU A 20 -37.24 11.11 -10.77
N ALA A 21 -36.44 10.06 -10.87
CA ALA A 21 -35.02 10.16 -10.61
C ALA A 21 -34.46 11.16 -11.64
N THR A 22 -34.46 12.43 -11.26
CA THR A 22 -33.87 13.50 -12.07
C THR A 22 -32.43 13.11 -12.39
N PRO A 23 -31.96 13.28 -13.65
CA PRO A 23 -30.59 12.94 -14.04
C PRO A 23 -29.52 13.59 -13.14
N GLU A 24 -29.84 14.74 -12.53
CA GLU A 24 -29.01 15.43 -11.55
C GLU A 24 -28.80 14.62 -10.25
N SER A 25 -29.81 13.88 -9.78
CA SER A 25 -29.70 13.00 -8.60
C SER A 25 -28.79 11.80 -8.87
N GLN A 26 -28.95 11.14 -10.02
CA GLN A 26 -28.12 9.97 -10.37
C GLN A 26 -26.66 10.36 -10.60
N SER A 27 -26.41 11.53 -11.19
CA SER A 27 -25.04 12.04 -11.36
C SER A 27 -24.39 12.41 -10.02
N ALA A 28 -25.12 13.00 -9.07
CA ALA A 28 -24.61 13.26 -7.72
C ALA A 28 -24.21 11.97 -6.98
N ASP A 29 -24.98 10.89 -7.11
CA ASP A 29 -24.66 9.58 -6.52
C ASP A 29 -23.41 8.95 -7.15
N ILE A 30 -23.22 9.11 -8.46
CA ILE A 30 -22.01 8.68 -9.18
C ILE A 30 -20.79 9.46 -8.69
N TYR A 31 -20.86 10.79 -8.60
CA TYR A 31 -19.76 11.61 -8.10
C TYR A 31 -19.39 11.24 -6.66
N LYS A 32 -20.39 11.02 -5.79
CA LYS A 32 -20.17 10.58 -4.41
C LYS A 32 -19.49 9.22 -4.35
N LEU A 33 -19.90 8.28 -5.20
CA LEU A 33 -19.26 6.98 -5.32
C LEU A 33 -17.79 7.11 -5.78
N CYS A 34 -17.54 7.86 -6.85
CA CYS A 34 -16.20 8.11 -7.36
C CYS A 34 -15.30 8.77 -6.30
N HIS A 35 -15.82 9.75 -5.56
CA HIS A 35 -15.09 10.42 -4.48
C HIS A 35 -14.75 9.44 -3.34
N ASN A 36 -15.70 8.59 -2.93
CA ASN A 36 -15.44 7.58 -1.91
C ASN A 36 -14.37 6.57 -2.35
N ILE A 37 -14.38 6.15 -3.62
CA ILE A 37 -13.36 5.24 -4.17
C ILE A 37 -11.97 5.92 -4.17
N ASP A 38 -11.89 7.18 -4.59
CA ASP A 38 -10.65 7.97 -4.55
C ASP A 38 -10.13 8.11 -3.11
N LEU A 39 -11.00 8.48 -2.17
CA LEU A 39 -10.64 8.59 -0.75
C LEU A 39 -10.12 7.25 -0.19
N GLN A 40 -10.84 6.16 -0.42
CA GLN A 40 -10.42 4.82 0.02
C GLN A 40 -9.06 4.41 -0.56
N THR A 41 -8.82 4.72 -1.84
CA THR A 41 -7.55 4.43 -2.51
C THR A 41 -6.39 5.21 -1.87
N ARG A 42 -6.59 6.50 -1.59
CA ARG A 42 -5.59 7.33 -0.90
C ARG A 42 -5.32 6.85 0.52
N THR A 43 -6.37 6.58 1.29
CA THR A 43 -6.23 6.04 2.65
C THR A 43 -5.49 4.70 2.64
N TYR A 44 -5.76 3.84 1.66
CA TYR A 44 -5.02 2.59 1.50
C TYR A 44 -3.53 2.82 1.22
N ALA A 45 -3.18 3.75 0.32
CA ALA A 45 -1.80 4.11 0.04
C ALA A 45 -1.07 4.70 1.27
N ASP A 46 -1.74 5.55 2.04
CA ASP A 46 -1.16 6.11 3.27
C ASP A 46 -0.93 5.04 4.34
N ASN A 47 -1.87 4.10 4.51
CA ASN A 47 -1.67 2.95 5.40
C ASN A 47 -0.45 2.11 4.98
N LEU A 48 -0.26 1.87 3.67
CA LEU A 48 0.91 1.17 3.17
C LEU A 48 2.22 1.90 3.49
N ARG A 49 2.25 3.24 3.42
CA ARG A 49 3.43 4.05 3.80
C ARG A 49 3.76 3.92 5.29
N VAL A 50 2.74 3.93 6.15
CA VAL A 50 2.93 3.70 7.60
C VAL A 50 3.50 2.31 7.85
N VAL A 51 2.91 1.27 7.26
CA VAL A 51 3.41 -0.12 7.40
C VAL A 51 4.84 -0.23 6.89
N GLN A 52 5.17 0.42 5.77
CA GLN A 52 6.53 0.46 5.24
C GLN A 52 7.52 1.14 6.19
N SER A 53 7.12 2.25 6.82
CA SER A 53 7.93 2.92 7.84
C SER A 53 8.21 2.00 9.02
N ASN A 54 7.16 1.34 9.54
CA ASN A 54 7.26 0.37 10.63
C ASN A 54 8.16 -0.82 10.26
N LEU A 55 8.11 -1.31 9.02
CA LEU A 55 9.03 -2.34 8.52
C LEU A 55 10.48 -1.86 8.55
N ASN A 56 10.78 -0.61 8.20
CA ASN A 56 12.15 -0.09 8.29
C ASN A 56 12.68 -0.16 9.73
N ILE A 57 11.87 0.24 10.70
CA ILE A 57 12.22 0.17 12.13
C ILE A 57 12.51 -1.28 12.54
N LEU A 58 11.61 -2.20 12.19
CA LEU A 58 11.75 -3.63 12.55
C LEU A 58 12.97 -4.28 11.89
N ILE A 59 13.23 -3.98 10.61
CA ILE A 59 14.45 -4.45 9.91
C ILE A 59 15.71 -3.99 10.65
N SER A 60 15.76 -2.72 11.06
CA SER A 60 16.90 -2.19 11.83
C SER A 60 17.09 -2.90 13.16
N VAL A 61 16.01 -3.16 13.90
CA VAL A 61 16.05 -3.86 15.19
C VAL A 61 16.52 -5.30 15.05
N VAL A 62 15.97 -6.05 14.08
CA VAL A 62 16.35 -7.46 13.85
C VAL A 62 17.80 -7.54 13.40
N SER A 63 18.21 -6.72 12.42
CA SER A 63 19.57 -6.71 11.89
C SER A 63 20.60 -6.33 12.95
N TRP A 64 20.30 -5.36 13.80
CA TRP A 64 21.18 -5.02 14.92
C TRP A 64 21.32 -6.18 15.93
N THR A 65 20.22 -6.87 16.20
CA THR A 65 20.23 -8.05 17.07
C THR A 65 21.11 -9.16 16.47
N GLU A 66 21.04 -9.39 15.16
CA GLU A 66 21.93 -10.31 14.44
C GLU A 66 23.41 -9.91 14.63
N GLN A 67 23.75 -8.64 14.42
CA GLN A 67 25.11 -8.12 14.56
C GLN A 67 25.66 -8.31 15.98
N ARG A 68 24.82 -8.15 17.02
CA ARG A 68 25.23 -8.42 18.40
C ARG A 68 25.54 -9.89 18.64
N VAL A 69 24.75 -10.80 18.06
CA VAL A 69 25.02 -12.24 18.16
C VAL A 69 26.37 -12.57 17.50
N VAL A 70 26.67 -11.98 16.34
CA VAL A 70 27.97 -12.13 15.67
C VAL A 70 29.12 -11.60 16.54
N ALA A 71 29.01 -10.38 17.02
CA ALA A 71 30.06 -9.76 17.82
C ALA A 71 30.32 -10.51 19.14
N ARG A 72 29.27 -11.00 19.79
CA ARG A 72 29.37 -11.86 20.97
C ARG A 72 30.10 -13.16 20.67
N SER A 73 29.79 -13.80 19.54
CA SER A 73 30.44 -15.03 19.09
C SER A 73 31.94 -14.84 18.88
N ILE A 74 32.32 -13.73 18.21
CA ILE A 74 33.73 -13.36 17.98
C ILE A 74 34.46 -13.11 19.31
N ALA A 75 33.86 -12.33 20.21
CA ALA A 75 34.46 -12.04 21.52
C ALA A 75 34.66 -13.31 22.36
N LYS A 76 33.68 -14.23 22.35
CA LYS A 76 33.77 -15.53 23.01
C LYS A 76 34.91 -16.38 22.43
N GLY A 77 35.05 -16.41 21.10
CA GLY A 77 36.16 -17.08 20.41
C GLY A 77 37.52 -16.48 20.76
N ALA A 78 37.59 -15.16 20.90
CA ALA A 78 38.79 -14.42 21.30
C ALA A 78 39.07 -14.46 22.82
N LYS A 79 38.23 -15.13 23.63
CA LYS A 79 38.28 -15.11 25.10
C LYS A 79 38.26 -13.69 25.69
N GLN A 80 37.64 -12.75 24.99
CA GLN A 80 37.44 -11.38 25.46
C GLN A 80 36.07 -11.25 26.14
N GLU A 81 36.01 -10.42 27.17
CA GLU A 81 34.73 -10.07 27.80
C GLU A 81 33.91 -9.21 26.83
N PHE A 82 32.71 -9.68 26.50
CA PHE A 82 31.79 -8.96 25.64
C PHE A 82 31.00 -7.93 26.45
N THR A 83 31.49 -6.70 26.48
CA THR A 83 30.74 -5.55 26.99
C THR A 83 29.80 -5.07 25.89
N SER A 84 28.49 -5.08 26.17
CA SER A 84 27.37 -4.72 25.29
C SER A 84 27.58 -3.44 24.45
N ASP A 85 28.41 -2.52 24.95
CA ASP A 85 28.53 -1.15 24.45
C ASP A 85 29.35 -1.01 23.15
N ARG A 86 30.02 -2.07 22.67
CA ARG A 86 30.89 -2.02 21.48
C ARG A 86 30.18 -2.20 20.14
N VAL A 87 28.95 -2.70 20.11
CA VAL A 87 28.15 -2.78 18.87
C VAL A 87 27.15 -1.63 18.90
N GLY A 88 27.65 -0.45 18.53
CA GLY A 88 26.86 0.78 18.51
C GLY A 88 25.62 0.62 17.64
N SER A 89 24.46 0.80 18.24
CA SER A 89 23.36 1.57 17.64
C SER A 89 22.32 1.82 18.72
N ASP A 90 22.54 2.83 19.56
CA ASP A 90 21.48 3.38 20.41
C ASP A 90 20.22 3.70 19.55
N ASN A 91 20.42 3.98 18.25
CA ASN A 91 19.35 4.32 17.32
C ASN A 91 18.30 3.21 17.08
N ALA A 92 18.63 1.92 17.18
CA ALA A 92 17.73 0.89 16.66
C ALA A 92 16.54 0.67 17.60
N TYR A 93 16.81 0.67 18.91
CA TYR A 93 15.76 0.64 19.93
C TYR A 93 15.16 2.03 20.15
N ASP A 94 15.92 3.12 19.97
CA ASP A 94 15.33 4.47 19.95
C ASP A 94 14.31 4.64 18.82
N ALA A 95 14.53 4.00 17.66
CA ALA A 95 13.59 3.99 16.55
C ALA A 95 12.27 3.28 16.90
N LEU A 96 12.26 2.36 17.87
CA LEU A 96 11.01 1.78 18.38
C LEU A 96 10.14 2.79 19.13
N CYS A 97 10.72 3.87 19.68
CA CYS A 97 9.92 4.97 20.23
C CYS A 97 9.14 5.72 19.14
N HIS A 98 9.58 5.62 17.88
CA HIS A 98 8.89 6.16 16.72
C HIS A 98 8.01 5.11 16.02
N TYR A 99 7.88 3.90 16.59
CA TYR A 99 6.98 2.89 16.06
C TYR A 99 5.53 3.35 16.24
N GLU A 100 4.82 3.49 15.14
CA GLU A 100 3.42 3.92 15.18
C GLU A 100 2.53 2.73 15.56
N HIS A 101 1.97 2.81 16.77
CA HIS A 101 1.09 1.78 17.32
C HIS A 101 -0.37 2.05 16.91
N SER A 102 -1.10 0.99 16.59
CA SER A 102 -2.54 1.05 16.30
C SER A 102 -3.19 -0.32 16.47
N ASP A 103 -4.47 -0.37 16.81
CA ASP A 103 -5.26 -1.64 16.88
C ASP A 103 -5.38 -2.39 15.52
N GLY A 104 -4.70 -1.92 14.48
CA GLY A 104 -4.70 -2.43 13.12
C GLY A 104 -3.52 -3.36 12.77
N PRO A 105 -3.24 -3.55 11.47
CA PRO A 105 -2.20 -4.48 10.98
C PRO A 105 -0.77 -4.12 11.42
N GLN A 106 -0.53 -2.88 11.85
CA GLN A 106 0.75 -2.41 12.38
C GLN A 106 1.12 -3.17 13.65
N ASP A 107 0.26 -3.16 14.67
CA ASP A 107 0.55 -3.85 15.93
C ASP A 107 0.61 -5.37 15.74
N GLN A 108 -0.13 -5.91 14.78
CA GLN A 108 -0.01 -7.32 14.40
C GLN A 108 1.37 -7.64 13.83
N LEU A 109 1.91 -6.80 12.93
CA LEU A 109 3.25 -6.95 12.40
C LEU A 109 4.30 -6.85 13.51
N TYR A 110 4.19 -5.86 14.40
CA TYR A 110 5.08 -5.75 15.56
C TYR A 110 5.06 -7.01 16.43
N ASN A 111 3.87 -7.46 16.84
CA ASN A 111 3.70 -8.61 17.71
C ASN A 111 4.24 -9.90 17.07
N LEU A 112 4.06 -10.08 15.76
CA LEU A 112 4.61 -11.22 15.04
C LEU A 112 6.14 -11.20 15.03
N VAL A 113 6.75 -10.04 14.75
CA VAL A 113 8.22 -9.92 14.75
C VAL A 113 8.79 -10.06 16.16
N ASP A 114 8.17 -9.44 17.17
CA ASP A 114 8.59 -9.58 18.57
C ASP A 114 8.51 -11.04 19.04
N ALA A 115 7.42 -11.75 18.73
CA ALA A 115 7.27 -13.16 19.07
C ALA A 115 8.36 -14.02 18.41
N GLN A 116 8.62 -13.82 17.12
CA GLN A 116 9.68 -14.53 16.39
C GLN A 116 11.07 -14.23 16.95
N MET A 117 11.38 -12.96 17.22
CA MET A 117 12.64 -12.58 17.86
C MET A 117 12.81 -13.24 19.22
N ARG A 118 11.77 -13.22 20.07
CA ARG A 118 11.80 -13.89 21.39
C ARG A 118 12.05 -15.38 21.25
N GLU A 119 11.40 -16.05 20.30
CA GLU A 119 11.61 -17.47 20.04
C GLU A 119 13.06 -17.76 19.64
N ILE A 120 13.60 -17.02 18.68
CA ILE A 120 14.98 -17.18 18.20
C ILE A 120 15.99 -16.96 19.33
N LEU A 121 15.78 -15.94 20.16
CA LEU A 121 16.70 -15.55 21.22
C LEU A 121 16.60 -16.44 22.47
N SER A 122 15.41 -16.94 22.80
CA SER A 122 15.17 -17.77 23.99
C SER A 122 15.52 -19.26 23.79
N GLY A 123 15.65 -19.70 22.54
CA GLY A 123 16.03 -21.08 22.22
C GLY A 123 17.40 -21.50 22.78
N THR A 124 17.60 -22.80 22.94
CA THR A 124 18.89 -23.41 23.31
C THR A 124 19.90 -23.47 22.15
N SER A 125 19.62 -22.74 21.07
CA SER A 125 20.41 -22.68 19.84
C SER A 125 21.81 -22.12 20.07
N THR A 126 22.73 -22.47 19.17
CA THR A 126 24.04 -21.85 19.11
C THR A 126 23.95 -20.41 18.62
N ASP A 127 24.98 -19.59 18.87
CA ASP A 127 24.98 -18.22 18.37
C ASP A 127 24.98 -18.17 16.83
N GLU A 128 25.55 -19.16 16.15
CA GLU A 128 25.50 -19.26 14.68
C GLU A 128 24.08 -19.55 14.17
N GLU A 129 23.37 -20.49 14.80
CA GLU A 129 21.96 -20.76 14.47
C GLU A 129 21.06 -19.57 14.77
N ARG A 130 21.32 -18.83 15.86
CA ARG A 130 20.59 -17.58 16.15
C ARG A 130 20.84 -16.52 15.09
N ARG A 131 22.10 -16.36 14.65
CA ARG A 131 22.49 -15.43 13.59
C ARG A 131 21.76 -15.76 12.29
N GLU A 132 21.79 -17.03 11.86
CA GLU A 132 21.13 -17.47 10.63
C GLU A 132 19.62 -17.20 10.66
N LYS A 133 18.94 -17.55 11.76
CA LYS A 133 17.50 -17.28 11.89
C LYS A 133 17.15 -15.79 11.92
N LEU A 134 17.97 -14.96 12.56
CA LEU A 134 17.78 -13.50 12.54
C LEU A 134 18.04 -12.92 11.14
N HIS A 135 19.00 -13.48 10.42
CA HIS A 135 19.29 -13.13 9.03
C HIS A 135 18.11 -13.46 8.11
N ASP A 136 17.55 -14.67 8.24
CA ASP A 136 16.36 -15.08 7.50
C ASP A 136 15.15 -14.20 7.80
N LEU A 137 14.93 -13.86 9.08
CA LEU A 137 13.87 -12.93 9.48
C LEU A 137 14.08 -11.54 8.86
N THR A 138 15.33 -11.05 8.82
CA THR A 138 15.66 -9.77 8.16
C THR A 138 15.34 -9.82 6.66
N ASN A 139 15.70 -10.90 5.98
CA ASN A 139 15.41 -11.09 4.55
C ASN A 139 13.90 -11.16 4.27
N LEU A 140 13.14 -11.84 5.12
CA LEU A 140 11.68 -11.88 5.03
C LEU A 140 11.06 -10.48 5.14
N LEU A 141 11.51 -9.68 6.12
CA LEU A 141 11.02 -8.31 6.30
C LEU A 141 11.40 -7.40 5.11
N LEU A 142 12.59 -7.59 4.53
CA LEU A 142 13.01 -6.90 3.32
C LEU A 142 12.14 -7.27 2.10
N ASP A 143 11.79 -8.55 1.93
CA ASP A 143 10.86 -8.99 0.88
C ASP A 143 9.48 -8.35 1.05
N CYS A 144 8.93 -8.37 2.27
CA CYS A 144 7.67 -7.70 2.59
C CYS A 144 7.72 -6.20 2.24
N LYS A 145 8.80 -5.52 2.61
CA LYS A 145 9.02 -4.10 2.27
C LYS A 145 9.05 -3.89 0.76
N GLY A 146 9.74 -4.75 0.02
CA GLY A 146 9.83 -4.70 -1.44
C GLY A 146 8.46 -4.83 -2.11
N ARG A 147 7.62 -5.75 -1.63
CA ARG A 147 6.24 -5.91 -2.12
C ARG A 147 5.39 -4.67 -1.88
N ILE A 148 5.48 -4.06 -0.69
CA ILE A 148 4.74 -2.83 -0.37
C ILE A 148 5.22 -1.66 -1.23
N GLN A 149 6.54 -1.51 -1.42
CA GLN A 149 7.09 -0.48 -2.30
C GLN A 149 6.57 -0.64 -3.72
N HIS A 150 6.61 -1.86 -4.27
CA HIS A 150 6.08 -2.16 -5.59
C HIS A 150 4.60 -1.75 -5.71
N THR A 151 3.77 -2.10 -4.74
CA THR A 151 2.35 -1.68 -4.74
C THR A 151 2.20 -0.16 -4.70
N LEU A 152 2.98 0.56 -3.87
CA LEU A 152 2.97 2.01 -3.82
C LEU A 152 3.40 2.65 -5.15
N ASP A 153 4.42 2.09 -5.81
CA ASP A 153 4.90 2.56 -7.11
C ASP A 153 3.83 2.39 -8.20
N GLU A 154 3.14 1.25 -8.21
CA GLU A 154 2.04 1.01 -9.17
C GLU A 154 0.85 1.96 -8.93
N LEU A 155 0.51 2.23 -7.67
CA LEU A 155 -0.51 3.24 -7.32
C LEU A 155 -0.07 4.65 -7.76
N SER A 156 1.22 4.97 -7.63
CA SER A 156 1.76 6.28 -8.04
C SER A 156 1.77 6.46 -9.56
N LYS A 157 2.22 5.45 -10.32
CA LYS A 157 2.24 5.49 -11.80
C LYS A 157 0.85 5.67 -12.38
N LYS A 158 -0.16 5.01 -11.78
CA LYS A 158 -1.55 5.16 -12.21
C LYS A 158 -2.06 6.60 -12.06
N SER A 159 -1.65 7.32 -11.02
CA SER A 159 -1.98 8.75 -10.87
C SER A 159 -1.26 9.67 -11.87
N HIS A 160 -0.11 9.25 -12.41
CA HIS A 160 0.67 10.04 -13.36
C HIS A 160 0.15 9.91 -14.79
N ASN A 161 -0.30 8.71 -15.18
CA ASN A 161 -0.88 8.47 -16.51
C ASN A 161 -2.29 9.08 -16.66
N ASP A 162 -3.00 9.35 -15.55
CA ASP A 162 -4.26 10.14 -15.58
C ASP A 162 -4.00 11.65 -15.76
N SER A 163 -2.72 12.09 -15.69
CA SER A 163 -2.29 13.46 -15.99
C SER A 163 -1.74 13.63 -17.41
N GLU A 164 -1.54 12.55 -18.18
CA GLU A 164 -1.18 12.61 -19.60
C GLU A 164 -2.43 12.88 -20.47
N ASN A 165 -3.05 14.04 -20.24
CA ASN A 165 -3.65 14.82 -21.32
C ASN A 165 -2.58 15.81 -21.81
N ASP A 166 -1.39 15.29 -22.12
CA ASP A 166 -0.48 16.02 -22.99
C ASP A 166 -1.23 16.23 -24.31
N PRO A 167 -1.27 17.45 -24.87
CA PRO A 167 -1.89 17.66 -26.15
C PRO A 167 -1.20 16.74 -27.15
N ILE A 168 -1.97 15.85 -27.79
CA ILE A 168 -1.52 15.03 -28.90
C ILE A 168 -0.84 15.98 -29.89
N GLU A 169 0.50 15.97 -29.93
CA GLU A 169 1.22 16.68 -30.98
C GLU A 169 0.70 16.10 -32.30
N PRO A 170 0.19 16.94 -33.22
CA PRO A 170 -0.26 16.44 -34.50
C PRO A 170 0.96 15.81 -35.18
N TYR A 171 0.84 14.53 -35.51
CA TYR A 171 1.82 13.79 -36.28
C TYR A 171 2.00 14.50 -37.63
N ILE A 172 3.07 15.28 -37.79
CA ILE A 172 3.47 15.86 -39.07
C ILE A 172 4.33 14.81 -39.77
N ASP A 173 3.72 14.16 -40.76
CA ASP A 173 4.37 13.29 -41.72
C ASP A 173 5.43 14.09 -42.50
N TRP A 174 6.70 13.89 -42.15
CA TRP A 174 7.85 14.60 -42.72
C TRP A 174 8.41 13.96 -44.00
N ASP A 175 7.66 13.09 -44.68
CA ASP A 175 8.13 12.40 -45.89
C ASP A 175 7.44 12.80 -47.21
N LEU A 176 6.80 13.98 -47.27
CA LEU A 176 6.31 14.56 -48.53
C LEU A 176 6.96 15.90 -48.93
N ALA A 177 8.22 16.10 -48.52
CA ALA A 177 9.02 17.25 -48.95
C ALA A 177 10.21 16.82 -49.85
N GLU A 178 9.95 16.10 -50.93
CA GLU A 178 10.88 16.06 -52.06
C GLU A 178 10.16 15.87 -53.40
N ALA A 179 9.78 16.99 -54.01
CA ALA A 179 9.54 17.06 -55.45
C ALA A 179 10.44 18.16 -56.02
N PRO A 180 11.52 17.83 -56.76
CA PRO A 180 12.36 18.84 -57.39
C PRO A 180 11.60 19.57 -58.51
N ALA A 181 11.50 20.88 -58.36
CA ALA A 181 10.81 21.79 -59.26
C ALA A 181 11.62 22.04 -60.56
N HIS A 182 11.61 21.11 -61.52
CA HIS A 182 12.22 21.34 -62.84
C HIS A 182 11.48 20.66 -64.02
N VAL A 183 10.21 20.98 -64.28
CA VAL A 183 9.66 20.85 -65.65
C VAL A 183 8.54 21.89 -65.85
N LEU A 184 8.92 23.11 -66.22
CA LEU A 184 8.10 24.01 -67.08
C LEU A 184 9.02 25.07 -67.67
N GLN A 185 9.66 24.73 -68.79
CA GLN A 185 9.88 25.61 -69.94
C GLN A 185 9.78 24.78 -71.20
#